data_AF-A0AAJ0DQC0-F1
#
_entry.id   AF-A0AAJ0DQC0-F1
#
_cell.length_a   1.000
_cell.length_b   1.000
_cell.length_c   1.000
_cell.angle_alpha   90.00
_cell.angle_beta   90.00
_cell.angle_gamma   90.00
#
_symmetry.space_group_name_H-M   'P 1'
#
loop_
_entity.id
_entity.type
_entity.pdbx_description
1 polymer ?
#
loop_
_entity_poly.entity_id
_entity_poly.type
_entity_poly.pdbx_seq_one_letter_code
_entity_poly.pdbx_strand_id
1 'polypeptide(L)'
;MSSSTQSTVSPIMASEQLVKKMLGADVTFGPGLEVQDIVIPPTTLSGSIPYLASFHKHTYSSVMLANIVRLHWRNPTATAMLTYSDASKCREVVRRFNDGEAGVCGNYVQATFLTGQRGPQLQLTRLPLKATKSDIIHDLSASLYPSCTFIGGSNAKLAPAAQLQAIKDLFSAHGTIIVEDRIRDHGDISSVRLICDEESDARRIVKELNNTVQKSAGISQLFADICFNLEYCFPAKWLDHMKKTRIIHPTDGWSDTIDRGVASIQFISAIKESILFKRELMDLVMRVYMDSYGDNWDSYNFAEGRMKDCTDRECAICFCPPEQTVRTSCGHIYCAGCYEHTVSSTAKSPSENGIKCFGDSGKCGKPITLPELDSHLGYQGVDKLIERSLSSYLQANTATYHCCPTPHCEQLYKVTPMAADNKGTIQRCIGCLEILCTSCHMPHDDNVTCDKAEDHVNAELFKGLNIKPCPKCKTPVDRYEGCNHLECKCGAHVCWHCMAVFDNSGDCYKHMTDAHNSIYAGQALYDA
;
A
#
# COMPACT_ATOMS: atom_id res chain seq x y z
N MET A 1 -62.14 25.94 -15.22
CA MET A 1 -60.75 26.38 -15.38
C MET A 1 -60.00 25.98 -14.14
N SER A 2 -59.11 25.03 -14.32
CA SER A 2 -58.66 24.06 -13.34
C SER A 2 -57.44 24.57 -12.58
N SER A 3 -57.45 24.30 -11.28
CA SER A 3 -56.30 24.35 -10.38
C SER A 3 -55.11 23.54 -10.91
N SER A 4 -53.90 24.09 -10.81
CA SER A 4 -52.72 23.28 -10.52
C SER A 4 -51.70 24.09 -9.72
N THR A 5 -51.61 23.69 -8.47
CA THR A 5 -50.51 23.84 -7.53
C THR A 5 -49.17 23.50 -8.17
N GLN A 6 -48.20 24.42 -8.13
CA GLN A 6 -46.79 24.02 -8.18
C GLN A 6 -46.25 23.88 -6.76
N SER A 7 -45.94 22.62 -6.49
CA SER A 7 -45.38 22.05 -5.27
C SER A 7 -44.07 22.71 -4.89
N THR A 8 -43.98 23.01 -3.59
CA THR A 8 -42.78 23.09 -2.76
C THR A 8 -41.63 22.22 -3.26
N VAL A 9 -40.48 22.84 -3.51
CA VAL A 9 -39.17 22.17 -3.52
C VAL A 9 -38.31 22.81 -2.44
N SER A 10 -37.99 22.02 -1.43
CA SER A 10 -36.92 22.20 -0.45
C SER A 10 -36.62 20.79 0.09
N PRO A 11 -35.39 20.47 0.53
CA PRO A 11 -34.08 21.00 0.18
C PRO A 11 -33.13 19.86 -0.29
N ILE A 12 -32.26 20.12 -1.27
CA ILE A 12 -31.02 19.36 -1.42
C ILE A 12 -29.90 20.34 -1.07
N MET A 13 -29.64 20.47 0.23
CA MET A 13 -28.45 21.10 0.79
C MET A 13 -27.84 20.05 1.72
N ALA A 14 -27.18 19.07 1.13
CA ALA A 14 -26.26 18.20 1.85
C ALA A 14 -24.85 18.62 1.42
N SER A 15 -24.13 19.16 2.39
CA SER A 15 -22.71 19.52 2.39
C SER A 15 -21.87 18.84 1.30
N GLU A 16 -21.31 19.62 0.39
CA GLU A 16 -20.14 19.23 -0.40
C GLU A 16 -18.99 18.98 0.60
N GLN A 17 -18.75 17.72 0.94
CA GLN A 17 -17.64 17.32 1.79
C GLN A 17 -16.42 17.09 0.90
N LEU A 18 -15.32 17.76 1.21
CA LEU A 18 -14.04 17.46 0.58
C LEU A 18 -13.57 16.09 1.08
N VAL A 19 -13.18 15.22 0.14
CA VAL A 19 -12.59 13.91 0.45
C VAL A 19 -11.16 13.87 -0.09
N LYS A 20 -10.15 13.77 0.78
CA LYS A 20 -8.77 13.47 0.34
C LYS A 20 -8.55 11.98 0.39
N LYS A 21 -8.23 11.39 -0.76
CA LYS A 21 -7.78 10.00 -0.86
C LYS A 21 -6.29 9.93 -0.60
N MET A 22 -5.93 9.48 0.59
CA MET A 22 -4.57 9.04 0.87
C MET A 22 -4.38 7.63 0.31
N LEU A 23 -3.14 7.14 0.28
CA LEU A 23 -2.89 5.72 0.02
C LEU A 23 -3.76 4.89 0.98
N GLY A 24 -4.84 4.30 0.46
CA GLY A 24 -5.69 3.35 1.18
C GLY A 24 -6.45 3.94 2.37
N ALA A 25 -6.78 5.22 2.37
CA ALA A 25 -7.72 5.82 3.34
C ALA A 25 -8.46 6.99 2.70
N ASP A 26 -9.79 7.03 2.92
CA ASP A 26 -10.62 8.16 2.55
C ASP A 26 -10.79 9.06 3.78
N VAL A 27 -10.36 10.31 3.66
CA VAL A 27 -10.46 11.31 4.73
C VAL A 27 -11.50 12.34 4.34
N THR A 28 -12.54 12.47 5.15
CA THR A 28 -13.63 13.43 4.96
C THR A 28 -13.36 14.68 5.78
N PHE A 29 -13.43 15.83 5.13
CA PHE A 29 -13.28 17.14 5.78
C PHE A 29 -14.63 17.85 5.89
N GLY A 30 -14.81 18.52 7.02
CA GLY A 30 -15.91 19.45 7.21
C GLY A 30 -15.64 20.82 6.61
N PRO A 31 -16.59 21.76 6.73
CA PRO A 31 -16.52 23.07 6.08
C PRO A 31 -15.25 23.86 6.40
N GLY A 32 -14.73 23.75 7.63
CA GLY A 32 -13.53 24.44 8.09
C GLY A 32 -12.24 23.65 7.87
N LEU A 33 -12.21 22.64 7.00
CA LEU A 33 -11.10 21.67 6.91
C LEU A 33 -10.83 20.89 8.20
N GLU A 34 -11.79 20.80 9.13
CA GLU A 34 -11.71 19.85 10.23
C GLU A 34 -11.83 18.42 9.70
N VAL A 35 -11.00 17.49 10.21
CA VAL A 35 -11.15 16.07 9.87
C VAL A 35 -12.39 15.56 10.58
N GLN A 36 -13.39 15.10 9.81
CA GLN A 36 -14.64 14.55 10.32
C GLN A 36 -14.58 13.03 10.46
N ASP A 37 -14.08 12.34 9.44
CA ASP A 37 -13.99 10.88 9.43
C ASP A 37 -12.77 10.39 8.65
N ILE A 38 -12.23 9.23 9.05
CA ILE A 38 -11.16 8.52 8.37
C ILE A 38 -11.62 7.07 8.14
N VAL A 39 -11.94 6.76 6.89
CA VAL A 39 -12.34 5.43 6.47
C VAL A 39 -11.14 4.69 5.89
N ILE A 40 -10.63 3.72 6.66
CA ILE A 40 -9.58 2.80 6.21
C ILE A 40 -10.27 1.54 5.69
N PRO A 41 -10.10 1.16 4.40
CA PRO A 41 -10.70 -0.04 3.84
C PRO A 41 -10.30 -1.29 4.65
N PRO A 42 -11.24 -2.24 4.84
CA PRO A 42 -10.94 -3.47 5.56
C PRO A 42 -9.92 -4.32 4.81
N THR A 43 -9.06 -5.02 5.55
CA THR A 43 -8.06 -5.95 5.03
C THR A 43 -8.59 -7.38 4.86
N THR A 44 -9.87 -7.62 5.19
CA THR A 44 -10.51 -8.96 5.21
C THR A 44 -11.65 -9.06 4.18
N LEU A 45 -11.78 -10.25 3.56
CA LEU A 45 -12.86 -10.60 2.61
C LEU A 45 -14.08 -11.20 3.33
N SER A 46 -14.61 -10.58 4.38
CA SER A 46 -15.82 -11.10 5.03
C SER A 46 -17.07 -10.74 4.21
N GLY A 47 -17.53 -11.69 3.37
CA GLY A 47 -18.90 -11.84 2.88
C GLY A 47 -19.66 -10.58 2.44
N SER A 48 -19.86 -10.43 1.13
CA SER A 48 -20.25 -9.21 0.40
C SER A 48 -19.12 -8.19 0.34
N ILE A 49 -18.62 -7.97 -0.88
CA ILE A 49 -17.59 -6.98 -1.17
C ILE A 49 -18.05 -5.64 -0.57
N PRO A 50 -17.35 -5.08 0.45
CA PRO A 50 -17.79 -3.89 1.18
C PRO A 50 -18.08 -2.68 0.27
N TYR A 51 -17.48 -2.64 -0.93
CA TYR A 51 -17.55 -1.52 -1.87
C TYR A 51 -18.93 -1.26 -2.44
N LEU A 52 -19.80 -2.26 -2.61
CA LEU A 52 -21.09 -2.04 -3.30
C LEU A 52 -22.13 -1.29 -2.44
N ALA A 53 -21.99 -1.30 -1.12
CA ALA A 53 -22.94 -0.62 -0.24
C ALA A 53 -22.75 0.91 -0.22
N SER A 54 -21.55 1.40 -0.57
CA SER A 54 -21.15 2.81 -0.49
C SER A 54 -20.58 3.37 -1.81
N PHE A 55 -20.70 2.64 -2.92
CA PHE A 55 -20.16 3.09 -4.22
C PHE A 55 -20.94 4.29 -4.78
N HIS A 56 -20.28 5.43 -4.92
CA HIS A 56 -20.84 6.61 -5.59
C HIS A 56 -20.50 6.60 -7.09
N LYS A 57 -21.52 6.84 -7.94
CA LYS A 57 -21.48 6.77 -9.41
C LYS A 57 -20.38 7.64 -10.08
N HIS A 58 -19.75 8.54 -9.35
CA HIS A 58 -18.76 9.49 -9.85
C HIS A 58 -17.41 9.43 -9.09
N THR A 59 -17.16 8.33 -8.41
CA THR A 59 -15.93 8.10 -7.64
C THR A 59 -15.27 6.78 -8.01
N TYR A 60 -14.00 6.60 -7.62
CA TYR A 60 -13.33 5.30 -7.64
C TYR A 60 -12.93 4.88 -6.23
N SER A 61 -12.76 3.58 -6.04
CA SER A 61 -12.12 2.99 -4.86
C SER A 61 -10.92 2.16 -5.31
N SER A 62 -9.90 2.11 -4.47
CA SER A 62 -8.73 1.27 -4.67
C SER A 62 -8.43 0.45 -3.43
N VAL A 63 -8.01 -0.79 -3.65
CA VAL A 63 -7.84 -1.79 -2.60
C VAL A 63 -6.57 -2.54 -2.91
N MET A 64 -5.78 -2.80 -1.88
CA MET A 64 -4.66 -3.70 -2.01
C MET A 64 -4.75 -4.79 -0.96
N LEU A 65 -4.73 -6.04 -1.42
CA LEU A 65 -4.83 -7.23 -0.58
C LEU A 65 -3.55 -8.07 -0.71
N ALA A 66 -3.21 -8.79 0.35
CA ALA A 66 -2.06 -9.67 0.40
C ALA A 66 -2.42 -11.07 0.95
N ASN A 67 -3.67 -11.47 0.73
CA ASN A 67 -4.26 -12.74 1.17
C ASN A 67 -4.11 -13.86 0.12
N ILE A 68 -3.42 -13.59 -1.00
CA ILE A 68 -3.19 -14.58 -2.05
C ILE A 68 -1.80 -15.19 -1.86
N VAL A 69 -1.70 -16.52 -1.87
CA VAL A 69 -0.44 -17.24 -1.89
C VAL A 69 -0.27 -17.89 -3.25
N ARG A 70 0.87 -17.64 -3.91
CA ARG A 70 1.28 -18.38 -5.11
C ARG A 70 2.21 -19.51 -4.68
N LEU A 71 1.72 -20.72 -4.86
CA LEU A 71 2.55 -21.91 -4.85
C LEU A 71 3.17 -22.12 -6.22
N HIS A 72 4.46 -22.41 -6.28
CA HIS A 72 5.11 -22.77 -7.53
C HIS A 72 6.24 -23.77 -7.33
N TRP A 73 6.47 -24.60 -8.34
CA TRP A 73 7.49 -25.64 -8.32
C TRP A 73 8.00 -25.91 -9.73
N ARG A 74 9.24 -26.40 -9.82
CA ARG A 74 9.78 -26.84 -11.11
C ARG A 74 9.14 -28.16 -11.52
N ASN A 75 8.72 -28.23 -12.78
CA ASN A 75 8.28 -29.46 -13.38
C ASN A 75 9.46 -30.44 -13.47
N PRO A 76 9.25 -31.74 -13.16
CA PRO A 76 10.25 -32.75 -13.46
C PRO A 76 10.55 -32.75 -14.96
N THR A 77 11.82 -32.95 -15.33
CA THR A 77 12.24 -32.94 -16.74
C THR A 77 12.48 -34.37 -17.23
N ALA A 78 12.15 -34.65 -18.48
CA ALA A 78 12.56 -35.88 -19.13
C ALA A 78 14.08 -35.85 -19.43
N THR A 79 14.63 -37.01 -19.72
CA THR A 79 15.96 -37.16 -20.33
C THR A 79 15.80 -37.86 -21.67
N ALA A 80 16.70 -37.62 -22.61
CA ALA A 80 16.73 -38.40 -23.84
C ALA A 80 18.14 -38.88 -24.10
N MET A 81 18.24 -40.07 -24.68
CA MET A 81 19.46 -40.67 -25.15
C MET A 81 19.36 -40.80 -26.67
N LEU A 82 20.22 -40.07 -27.37
CA LEU A 82 20.36 -40.14 -28.81
C LEU A 82 21.62 -40.95 -29.12
N THR A 83 21.50 -41.91 -30.03
CA THR A 83 22.64 -42.72 -30.49
C THR A 83 22.98 -42.34 -31.92
N TYR A 84 24.27 -42.17 -32.19
CA TYR A 84 24.80 -41.79 -33.49
C TYR A 84 25.76 -42.85 -34.03
N SER A 85 25.80 -43.02 -35.34
CA SER A 85 26.83 -43.82 -36.01
C SER A 85 28.18 -43.11 -36.12
N ASP A 86 28.21 -41.78 -36.00
CA ASP A 86 29.39 -40.93 -36.15
C ASP A 86 29.58 -40.01 -34.94
N ALA A 87 30.76 -40.05 -34.33
CA ALA A 87 31.12 -39.26 -33.15
C ALA A 87 31.22 -37.76 -33.45
N SER A 88 31.58 -37.38 -34.68
CA SER A 88 31.67 -35.98 -35.11
C SER A 88 30.29 -35.34 -35.21
N LYS A 89 29.31 -36.08 -35.75
CA LYS A 89 27.89 -35.65 -35.76
C LYS A 89 27.35 -35.49 -34.35
N CYS A 90 27.61 -36.47 -33.49
CA CYS A 90 27.18 -36.43 -32.10
C CYS A 90 27.74 -35.20 -31.35
N ARG A 91 29.04 -34.90 -31.52
CA ARG A 91 29.67 -33.71 -30.93
C ARG A 91 29.12 -32.39 -31.47
N GLU A 92 28.86 -32.30 -32.77
CA GLU A 92 28.24 -31.10 -33.36
C GLU A 92 26.82 -30.87 -32.81
N VAL A 93 26.04 -31.94 -32.64
CA VAL A 93 24.70 -31.83 -32.03
C VAL A 93 24.79 -31.41 -30.57
N VAL A 94 25.76 -31.91 -29.79
CA VAL A 94 26.01 -31.44 -28.42
C VAL A 94 26.32 -29.94 -28.40
N ARG A 95 27.18 -29.47 -29.30
CA ARG A 95 27.54 -28.06 -29.41
C ARG A 95 26.31 -27.20 -29.68
N ARG A 96 25.50 -27.56 -30.68
CA ARG A 96 24.30 -26.81 -31.07
C ARG A 96 23.28 -26.66 -29.94
N PHE A 97 23.03 -27.72 -29.18
CA PHE A 97 22.13 -27.64 -28.03
C PHE A 97 22.70 -26.77 -26.90
N ASN A 98 23.98 -26.94 -26.57
CA ASN A 98 24.61 -26.19 -25.47
C ASN A 98 24.82 -24.71 -25.78
N ASP A 99 25.07 -24.37 -27.05
CA ASP A 99 25.20 -22.99 -27.55
C ASP A 99 23.83 -22.32 -27.76
N GLY A 100 22.72 -23.08 -27.62
CA GLY A 100 21.36 -22.60 -27.81
C GLY A 100 20.92 -22.45 -29.27
N GLU A 101 21.72 -22.93 -30.23
CA GLU A 101 21.37 -22.97 -31.67
C GLU A 101 20.24 -23.97 -31.97
N ALA A 102 20.07 -24.99 -31.13
CA ALA A 102 18.98 -25.95 -31.21
C ALA A 102 18.26 -26.05 -29.85
N GLY A 103 16.93 -26.07 -29.87
CA GLY A 103 16.10 -26.24 -28.68
C GLY A 103 15.15 -27.43 -28.83
N VAL A 104 14.39 -27.69 -27.76
CA VAL A 104 13.26 -28.64 -27.82
C VAL A 104 12.01 -27.94 -27.33
N CYS A 105 11.01 -27.85 -28.21
CA CYS A 105 9.79 -27.05 -27.97
C CYS A 105 10.11 -25.59 -27.60
N GLY A 106 11.16 -25.01 -28.19
CA GLY A 106 11.63 -23.64 -27.87
C GLY A 106 12.33 -23.49 -26.51
N ASN A 107 12.64 -24.59 -25.82
CA ASN A 107 13.36 -24.58 -24.54
C ASN A 107 14.83 -24.93 -24.73
N TYR A 108 15.69 -24.33 -23.91
CA TYR A 108 17.09 -24.72 -23.78
C TYR A 108 17.19 -26.12 -23.18
N VAL A 109 17.96 -26.99 -23.84
CA VAL A 109 18.21 -28.36 -23.40
C VAL A 109 19.70 -28.58 -23.26
N GLN A 110 20.11 -29.17 -22.15
CA GLN A 110 21.52 -29.41 -21.89
C GLN A 110 21.94 -30.76 -22.49
N ALA A 111 22.97 -30.75 -23.34
CA ALA A 111 23.47 -31.92 -24.04
C ALA A 111 24.85 -32.35 -23.49
N THR A 112 25.00 -33.65 -23.23
CA THR A 112 26.25 -34.26 -22.76
C THR A 112 26.66 -35.38 -23.71
N PHE A 113 27.89 -35.32 -24.22
CA PHE A 113 28.48 -36.38 -25.03
C PHE A 113 28.88 -37.56 -24.14
N LEU A 114 28.50 -38.77 -24.53
CA LEU A 114 28.81 -40.02 -23.84
C LEU A 114 29.41 -41.04 -24.80
N THR A 115 30.37 -41.82 -24.32
CA THR A 115 30.92 -42.98 -25.03
C THR A 115 30.26 -44.25 -24.50
N GLY A 116 29.45 -44.92 -25.34
CA GLY A 116 28.72 -46.13 -24.98
C GLY A 116 29.15 -47.35 -25.80
N GLN A 117 28.77 -48.55 -25.34
CA GLN A 117 29.06 -49.81 -26.07
C GLN A 117 28.32 -49.95 -27.40
N ARG A 118 27.28 -49.13 -27.65
CA ARG A 118 26.49 -49.10 -28.89
C ARG A 118 26.89 -47.96 -29.84
N GLY A 119 28.04 -47.31 -29.60
CA GLY A 119 28.53 -46.16 -30.36
C GLY A 119 28.42 -44.83 -29.60
N PRO A 120 28.76 -43.71 -30.26
CA PRO A 120 28.63 -42.37 -29.70
C PRO A 120 27.20 -42.05 -29.27
N GLN A 121 27.04 -41.58 -28.04
CA GLN A 121 25.75 -41.26 -27.44
C GLN A 121 25.72 -39.81 -26.99
N LEU A 122 24.51 -39.25 -26.98
CA LEU A 122 24.22 -37.91 -26.52
C LEU A 122 23.08 -38.00 -25.51
N GLN A 123 23.34 -37.55 -24.29
CA GLN A 123 22.33 -37.42 -23.26
C GLN A 123 21.81 -35.99 -23.23
N LEU A 124 20.52 -35.83 -23.47
CA LEU A 124 19.79 -34.60 -23.25
C LEU A 124 19.17 -34.62 -21.84
N THR A 125 19.33 -33.52 -21.12
CA THR A 125 18.70 -33.27 -19.81
C THR A 125 17.98 -31.92 -19.85
N ARG A 126 17.02 -31.71 -18.95
CA ARG A 126 16.08 -30.57 -18.99
C ARG A 126 15.09 -30.60 -20.16
N LEU A 127 14.75 -31.79 -20.66
CA LEU A 127 13.70 -31.91 -21.67
C LEU A 127 12.31 -31.67 -21.08
N PRO A 128 11.43 -30.95 -21.80
CA PRO A 128 10.01 -30.93 -21.47
C PRO A 128 9.44 -32.36 -21.41
N LEU A 129 8.61 -32.68 -20.41
CA LEU A 129 7.99 -34.02 -20.29
C LEU A 129 7.13 -34.41 -21.50
N LYS A 130 6.57 -33.42 -22.17
CA LYS A 130 5.72 -33.56 -23.35
C LYS A 130 6.51 -33.66 -24.66
N ALA A 131 7.84 -33.55 -24.61
CA ALA A 131 8.70 -33.62 -25.79
C ALA A 131 8.60 -35.00 -26.44
N THR A 132 8.25 -35.01 -27.72
CA THR A 132 8.27 -36.18 -28.57
C THR A 132 9.63 -36.33 -29.26
N LYS A 133 9.85 -37.48 -29.91
CA LYS A 133 11.06 -37.68 -30.73
C LYS A 133 11.17 -36.66 -31.85
N SER A 134 10.03 -36.23 -32.41
CA SER A 134 9.98 -35.23 -33.48
C SER A 134 10.39 -33.85 -32.97
N ASP A 135 9.97 -33.48 -31.76
CA ASP A 135 10.33 -32.20 -31.14
C ASP A 135 11.84 -32.09 -30.87
N ILE A 136 12.49 -33.22 -30.54
CA ILE A 136 13.93 -33.28 -30.27
C ILE A 136 14.77 -33.02 -31.53
N ILE A 137 14.28 -33.48 -32.69
CA ILE A 137 15.01 -33.38 -33.96
C ILE A 137 14.55 -32.21 -34.82
N HIS A 138 13.50 -31.48 -34.40
CA HIS A 138 12.87 -30.40 -35.17
C HIS A 138 13.87 -29.32 -35.60
N ASP A 139 14.75 -28.91 -34.68
CA ASP A 139 15.74 -27.85 -34.91
C ASP A 139 17.06 -28.38 -35.50
N LEU A 140 17.15 -29.69 -35.77
CA LEU A 140 18.33 -30.31 -36.37
C LEU A 140 18.17 -30.44 -37.88
N SER A 141 19.26 -30.31 -38.63
CA SER A 141 19.26 -30.63 -40.05
C SER A 141 19.19 -32.15 -40.26
N ALA A 142 18.59 -32.59 -41.37
CA ALA A 142 18.44 -34.01 -41.69
C ALA A 142 19.76 -34.80 -41.70
N SER A 143 20.90 -34.14 -41.96
CA SER A 143 22.24 -34.75 -41.93
C SER A 143 22.75 -35.06 -40.51
N LEU A 144 22.15 -34.42 -39.50
CA LEU A 144 22.45 -34.53 -38.07
C LEU A 144 21.41 -35.36 -37.29
N TYR A 145 20.52 -36.06 -37.99
CA TYR A 145 19.52 -36.91 -37.33
C TYR A 145 20.18 -38.11 -36.62
N PRO A 146 19.72 -38.42 -35.39
CA PRO A 146 20.22 -39.56 -34.64
C PRO A 146 19.76 -40.89 -35.28
N SER A 147 20.57 -41.93 -35.12
CA SER A 147 20.23 -43.28 -35.56
C SER A 147 19.14 -43.91 -34.68
N CYS A 148 19.12 -43.56 -33.40
CA CYS A 148 18.07 -43.96 -32.48
C CYS A 148 17.87 -42.89 -31.42
N THR A 149 16.61 -42.57 -31.13
CA THR A 149 16.22 -41.69 -30.03
C THR A 149 15.41 -42.48 -29.02
N PHE A 150 15.91 -42.53 -27.80
CA PHE A 150 15.24 -43.04 -26.62
C PHE A 150 14.95 -41.88 -25.68
N ILE A 151 13.77 -41.81 -25.09
CA ILE A 151 13.43 -40.82 -24.08
C ILE A 151 13.28 -41.59 -22.77
N GLY A 152 14.11 -41.26 -21.77
CA GLY A 152 14.16 -41.90 -20.45
C GLY A 152 13.81 -40.92 -19.33
N GLY A 153 13.44 -41.43 -18.15
CA GLY A 153 13.04 -40.60 -17.01
C GLY A 153 11.55 -40.28 -16.99
N SER A 154 10.98 -40.23 -15.78
CA SER A 154 9.71 -40.85 -15.42
C SER A 154 8.42 -40.10 -15.78
N ASN A 155 7.38 -40.89 -16.07
CA ASN A 155 5.95 -40.57 -15.93
C ASN A 155 5.51 -40.22 -14.48
N ALA A 156 6.41 -39.88 -13.56
CA ALA A 156 6.09 -39.61 -12.16
C ALA A 156 5.50 -38.22 -11.91
N LYS A 157 5.05 -37.52 -12.97
CA LYS A 157 4.17 -36.36 -12.80
C LYS A 157 2.76 -36.91 -12.56
N LEU A 158 2.22 -36.68 -11.36
CA LEU A 158 0.81 -36.92 -11.10
C LEU A 158 -0.03 -36.23 -12.19
N ALA A 159 -1.11 -36.87 -12.62
CA ALA A 159 -2.07 -36.21 -13.50
C ALA A 159 -2.49 -34.87 -12.88
N PRO A 160 -2.69 -33.78 -13.66
CA PRO A 160 -2.96 -32.45 -13.10
C PRO A 160 -4.09 -32.42 -12.07
N ALA A 161 -5.15 -33.22 -12.28
CA ALA A 161 -6.25 -33.36 -11.32
C ALA A 161 -5.82 -34.04 -10.00
N ALA A 162 -5.01 -35.11 -10.07
CA ALA A 162 -4.48 -35.79 -8.89
C ALA A 162 -3.45 -34.93 -8.14
N GLN A 163 -2.61 -34.18 -8.87
CA GLN A 163 -1.69 -33.22 -8.27
C GLN A 163 -2.43 -32.09 -7.58
N LEU A 164 -3.46 -31.54 -8.23
CA LEU A 164 -4.31 -30.50 -7.64
C LEU A 164 -5.04 -31.01 -6.41
N GLN A 165 -5.57 -32.24 -6.44
CA GLN A 165 -6.21 -32.84 -5.28
C GLN A 165 -5.22 -33.04 -4.13
N ALA A 166 -4.02 -33.57 -4.40
CA ALA A 166 -2.99 -33.71 -3.37
C ALA A 166 -2.59 -32.35 -2.76
N ILE A 167 -2.55 -31.28 -3.56
CA ILE A 167 -2.35 -29.91 -3.07
C ILE A 167 -3.53 -29.45 -2.21
N LYS A 168 -4.78 -29.67 -2.65
CA LYS A 168 -5.98 -29.36 -1.85
C LYS A 168 -5.97 -30.10 -0.51
N ASP A 169 -5.53 -31.36 -0.50
CA ASP A 169 -5.44 -32.19 0.70
C ASP A 169 -4.40 -31.64 1.69
N LEU A 170 -3.30 -31.03 1.22
CA LEU A 170 -2.32 -30.34 2.10
C LEU A 170 -2.98 -29.22 2.92
N PHE A 171 -4.00 -28.56 2.36
CA PHE A 171 -4.69 -27.42 2.98
C PHE A 171 -5.95 -27.80 3.76
N SER A 172 -6.35 -29.08 3.74
CA SER A 172 -7.52 -29.55 4.49
C SER A 172 -7.42 -29.30 6.01
N ALA A 173 -6.20 -29.14 6.54
CA ALA A 173 -5.93 -28.79 7.93
C ALA A 173 -5.85 -27.27 8.21
N HIS A 174 -5.79 -26.43 7.17
CA HIS A 174 -5.52 -24.99 7.26
C HIS A 174 -6.79 -24.14 7.02
N GLY A 175 -7.84 -24.30 7.82
CA GLY A 175 -9.02 -23.41 7.77
C GLY A 175 -9.70 -23.31 6.39
N THR A 176 -10.48 -22.24 6.17
CA THR A 176 -11.16 -21.98 4.89
C THR A 176 -10.17 -21.37 3.88
N ILE A 177 -9.60 -22.20 3.01
CA ILE A 177 -8.73 -21.75 1.91
C ILE A 177 -9.39 -22.08 0.58
N ILE A 178 -9.48 -21.10 -0.30
CA ILE A 178 -9.95 -21.30 -1.68
C ILE A 178 -8.72 -21.56 -2.56
N VAL A 179 -8.58 -22.80 -3.02
CA VAL A 179 -7.55 -23.19 -3.98
C VAL A 179 -8.09 -22.98 -5.40
N GLU A 180 -7.37 -22.25 -6.27
CA GLU A 180 -7.75 -22.17 -7.69
C GLU A 180 -7.87 -23.59 -8.28
N ASP A 181 -8.97 -23.84 -9.00
CA ASP A 181 -9.28 -25.18 -9.54
C ASP A 181 -8.38 -25.63 -10.71
N ARG A 182 -7.27 -24.94 -10.95
CA ARG A 182 -6.37 -25.23 -12.05
C ARG A 182 -4.92 -24.92 -11.72
N ILE A 183 -4.04 -25.88 -12.02
CA ILE A 183 -2.59 -25.67 -12.07
C ILE A 183 -2.24 -24.98 -13.39
N ARG A 184 -1.53 -23.86 -13.30
CA ARG A 184 -0.95 -23.14 -14.45
C ARG A 184 0.40 -23.75 -14.78
N ASP A 185 0.52 -24.35 -15.96
CA ASP A 185 1.76 -24.94 -16.46
C ASP A 185 2.45 -23.97 -17.42
N HIS A 186 3.61 -23.46 -17.01
CA HIS A 186 4.45 -22.55 -17.79
C HIS A 186 5.59 -23.28 -18.52
N GLY A 187 5.56 -24.62 -18.57
CA GLY A 187 6.57 -25.45 -19.23
C GLY A 187 7.56 -26.03 -18.25
N ASP A 188 8.46 -25.21 -17.73
CA ASP A 188 9.47 -25.57 -16.72
C ASP A 188 8.98 -25.39 -15.28
N ILE A 189 8.00 -24.51 -15.07
CA ILE A 189 7.40 -24.20 -13.76
C ILE A 189 5.90 -24.44 -13.81
N SER A 190 5.36 -25.09 -12.79
CA SER A 190 3.93 -25.12 -12.51
C SER A 190 3.61 -24.21 -11.32
N SER A 191 2.43 -23.60 -11.31
CA SER A 191 1.95 -22.80 -10.20
C SER A 191 0.46 -22.95 -9.95
N VAL A 192 0.03 -22.67 -8.73
CA VAL A 192 -1.38 -22.56 -8.34
C VAL A 192 -1.52 -21.45 -7.31
N ARG A 193 -2.67 -20.76 -7.32
CA ARG A 193 -2.96 -19.71 -6.33
C ARG A 193 -3.92 -20.22 -5.27
N LEU A 194 -3.68 -19.78 -4.05
CA LEU A 194 -4.51 -19.99 -2.88
C LEU A 194 -5.01 -18.62 -2.45
N ILE A 195 -6.29 -18.50 -2.14
CA ILE A 195 -6.90 -17.30 -1.61
C ILE A 195 -7.32 -17.61 -0.18
N CYS A 196 -6.75 -16.87 0.77
CA CYS A 196 -7.05 -16.98 2.20
C CYS A 196 -8.08 -15.91 2.59
N ASP A 197 -8.84 -16.14 3.64
CA ASP A 197 -9.76 -15.13 4.17
C ASP A 197 -9.00 -13.94 4.79
N GLU A 198 -7.90 -14.24 5.50
CA GLU A 198 -7.01 -13.26 6.11
C GLU A 198 -5.56 -13.35 5.57
N GLU A 199 -4.85 -12.23 5.61
CA GLU A 199 -3.41 -12.20 5.33
C GLU A 199 -2.59 -13.01 6.35
N SER A 200 -3.05 -13.06 7.61
CA SER A 200 -2.40 -13.80 8.70
C SER A 200 -2.20 -15.29 8.33
N ASP A 201 -3.22 -15.89 7.73
CA ASP A 201 -3.21 -17.26 7.22
C ASP A 201 -2.27 -17.41 6.01
N ALA A 202 -2.31 -16.47 5.07
CA ALA A 202 -1.41 -16.46 3.91
C ALA A 202 0.07 -16.44 4.34
N ARG A 203 0.42 -15.63 5.35
CA ARG A 203 1.79 -15.59 5.91
C ARG A 203 2.16 -16.90 6.59
N ARG A 204 1.24 -17.51 7.35
CA ARG A 204 1.47 -18.80 8.02
C ARG A 204 1.74 -19.90 6.99
N ILE A 205 0.94 -19.98 5.93
CA ILE A 205 1.15 -20.93 4.82
C ILE A 205 2.52 -20.76 4.19
N VAL A 206 2.94 -19.53 3.90
CA VAL A 206 4.27 -19.27 3.32
C VAL A 206 5.38 -19.70 4.28
N LYS A 207 5.25 -19.41 5.57
CA LYS A 207 6.22 -19.82 6.61
C LYS A 207 6.36 -21.34 6.71
N GLU A 208 5.26 -22.07 6.59
CA GLU A 208 5.21 -23.53 6.75
C GLU A 208 5.62 -24.28 5.48
N LEU A 209 5.28 -23.78 4.29
CA LEU A 209 5.42 -24.51 3.03
C LEU A 209 6.52 -24.01 2.12
N ASN A 210 6.99 -22.77 2.28
CA ASN A 210 8.06 -22.28 1.44
C ASN A 210 9.33 -23.12 1.65
N ASN A 211 9.95 -23.52 0.56
CA ASN A 211 11.16 -24.34 0.55
C ASN A 211 10.98 -25.74 1.19
N THR A 212 9.81 -26.36 1.01
CA THR A 212 9.51 -27.72 1.50
C THR A 212 9.43 -28.77 0.39
N VAL A 213 9.50 -30.05 0.75
CA VAL A 213 9.35 -31.19 -0.18
C VAL A 213 7.96 -31.81 -0.04
N GLN A 214 7.19 -31.90 -1.13
CA GLN A 214 5.81 -32.44 -1.12
C GLN A 214 5.72 -33.72 -1.96
N LYS A 215 6.25 -34.83 -1.40
CA LYS A 215 6.33 -36.13 -2.08
C LYS A 215 4.97 -36.67 -2.50
N SER A 216 3.94 -36.50 -1.67
CA SER A 216 2.56 -36.92 -1.95
C SER A 216 1.95 -36.21 -3.16
N ALA A 217 2.38 -34.97 -3.44
CA ALA A 217 1.97 -34.18 -4.60
C ALA A 217 2.94 -34.34 -5.80
N GLY A 218 3.94 -35.21 -5.71
CA GLY A 218 4.97 -35.38 -6.75
C GLY A 218 5.83 -34.13 -6.96
N ILE A 219 6.00 -33.31 -5.92
CA ILE A 219 6.75 -32.05 -5.96
C ILE A 219 8.04 -32.22 -5.16
N SER A 220 9.17 -32.09 -5.85
CA SER A 220 10.50 -32.21 -5.23
C SER A 220 10.86 -31.01 -4.37
N GLN A 221 10.44 -29.82 -4.76
CA GLN A 221 10.64 -28.58 -4.01
C GLN A 221 9.46 -27.65 -4.29
N LEU A 222 8.76 -27.25 -3.24
CA LEU A 222 7.66 -26.30 -3.27
C LEU A 222 8.14 -24.95 -2.77
N PHE A 223 7.83 -23.91 -3.53
CA PHE A 223 8.01 -22.51 -3.13
C PHE A 223 6.65 -21.87 -2.94
N ALA A 224 6.55 -20.99 -1.96
CA ALA A 224 5.33 -20.28 -1.62
C ALA A 224 5.66 -18.80 -1.44
N ASP A 225 5.00 -17.95 -2.22
CA ASP A 225 5.15 -16.50 -2.14
C ASP A 225 3.81 -15.84 -1.88
N ILE A 226 3.82 -14.73 -1.15
CA ILE A 226 2.65 -13.87 -1.07
C ILE A 226 2.52 -13.10 -2.38
N CYS A 227 1.32 -13.09 -2.94
CA CYS A 227 0.93 -12.23 -4.05
C CYS A 227 0.09 -11.07 -3.52
N PHE A 228 0.43 -9.89 -4.00
CA PHE A 228 -0.32 -8.68 -3.77
C PHE A 228 -1.33 -8.52 -4.91
N ASN A 229 -2.59 -8.22 -4.56
CA ASN A 229 -3.66 -7.93 -5.50
C ASN A 229 -4.05 -6.46 -5.35
N LEU A 230 -3.85 -5.67 -6.39
CA LEU A 230 -4.24 -4.28 -6.47
C LEU A 230 -5.50 -4.18 -7.34
N GLU A 231 -6.61 -3.77 -6.74
CA GLU A 231 -7.92 -3.67 -7.38
C GLU A 231 -8.43 -2.24 -7.36
N TYR A 232 -8.93 -1.77 -8.50
CA TYR A 232 -9.64 -0.48 -8.61
C TYR A 232 -11.06 -0.72 -9.10
N CYS A 233 -12.04 -0.15 -8.40
CA CYS A 233 -13.45 -0.15 -8.80
C CYS A 233 -13.89 1.27 -9.14
N PHE A 234 -14.49 1.47 -10.31
CA PHE A 234 -14.88 2.78 -10.85
C PHE A 234 -16.00 2.65 -11.89
N PRO A 235 -16.61 3.76 -12.36
CA PRO A 235 -17.71 3.68 -13.31
C PRO A 235 -17.28 3.03 -14.64
N ALA A 236 -18.07 2.08 -15.16
CA ALA A 236 -17.70 1.33 -16.36
C ALA A 236 -17.40 2.21 -17.59
N LYS A 237 -18.04 3.39 -17.68
CA LYS A 237 -17.75 4.40 -18.71
C LYS A 237 -16.27 4.83 -18.76
N TRP A 238 -15.58 4.87 -17.62
CA TRP A 238 -14.16 5.24 -17.57
C TRP A 238 -13.29 4.12 -18.15
N LEU A 239 -13.62 2.86 -17.90
CA LEU A 239 -12.87 1.71 -18.42
C LEU A 239 -12.85 1.69 -19.95
N ASP A 240 -14.01 1.92 -20.56
CA ASP A 240 -14.14 1.98 -22.02
C ASP A 240 -13.27 3.08 -22.62
N HIS A 241 -13.22 4.25 -21.97
CA HIS A 241 -12.37 5.35 -22.38
C HIS A 241 -10.88 5.04 -22.20
N MET A 242 -10.48 4.46 -21.06
CA MET A 242 -9.10 4.04 -20.79
C MET A 242 -8.59 3.01 -21.81
N LYS A 243 -9.44 2.05 -22.21
CA LYS A 243 -9.12 1.07 -23.25
C LYS A 243 -8.96 1.72 -24.62
N LYS A 244 -9.88 2.62 -25.01
CA LYS A 244 -9.81 3.35 -26.29
C LYS A 244 -8.57 4.24 -26.40
N THR A 245 -8.19 4.89 -25.30
CA THR A 245 -7.01 5.77 -25.21
C THR A 245 -5.71 5.02 -24.94
N ARG A 246 -5.75 3.68 -24.81
CA ARG A 246 -4.60 2.80 -24.52
C ARG A 246 -3.87 3.14 -23.21
N ILE A 247 -4.59 3.71 -22.24
CA ILE A 247 -4.06 3.95 -20.88
C ILE A 247 -3.86 2.61 -20.15
N ILE A 248 -4.71 1.62 -20.44
CA ILE A 248 -4.57 0.24 -19.95
C ILE A 248 -4.34 -0.65 -21.17
N HIS A 249 -3.20 -1.35 -21.22
CA HIS A 249 -2.89 -2.29 -22.31
C HIS A 249 -3.04 -3.76 -21.85
N PRO A 250 -3.51 -4.68 -22.70
CA PRO A 250 -3.63 -6.10 -22.34
C PRO A 250 -2.34 -6.78 -21.86
N THR A 251 -1.18 -6.26 -22.28
CA THR A 251 0.14 -6.78 -21.86
C THR A 251 0.59 -6.28 -20.49
N ASP A 252 -0.14 -5.34 -19.89
CA ASP A 252 0.21 -4.78 -18.57
C ASP A 252 -0.12 -5.72 -17.41
N GLY A 253 -0.70 -6.90 -17.68
CA GLY A 253 -1.06 -7.88 -16.67
C GLY A 253 -2.35 -7.53 -15.90
N TRP A 254 -3.12 -6.55 -16.37
CA TRP A 254 -4.43 -6.22 -15.82
C TRP A 254 -5.49 -7.19 -16.30
N SER A 255 -6.35 -7.63 -15.39
CA SER A 255 -7.64 -8.25 -15.70
C SER A 255 -8.77 -7.30 -15.35
N ASP A 256 -9.79 -7.21 -16.18
CA ASP A 256 -10.95 -6.36 -15.94
C ASP A 256 -12.27 -7.13 -15.96
N THR A 257 -13.24 -6.64 -15.18
CA THR A 257 -14.60 -7.16 -15.12
C THR A 257 -15.59 -5.99 -15.02
N ILE A 258 -16.81 -6.19 -15.50
CA ILE A 258 -17.88 -5.21 -15.40
C ILE A 258 -19.08 -5.90 -14.75
N ASP A 259 -19.56 -5.35 -13.63
CA ASP A 259 -20.78 -5.77 -12.97
C ASP A 259 -21.66 -4.56 -12.68
N ARG A 260 -22.95 -4.62 -13.07
CA ARG A 260 -23.97 -3.58 -12.82
C ARG A 260 -23.53 -2.13 -13.10
N GLY A 261 -22.70 -1.90 -14.12
CA GLY A 261 -22.22 -0.55 -14.51
C GLY A 261 -21.00 -0.05 -13.73
N VAL A 262 -20.42 -0.88 -12.87
CA VAL A 262 -19.13 -0.67 -12.21
C VAL A 262 -18.10 -1.56 -12.91
N ALA A 263 -16.98 -0.96 -13.32
CA ALA A 263 -15.80 -1.67 -13.77
C ALA A 263 -14.86 -1.93 -12.59
N SER A 264 -14.29 -3.13 -12.55
CA SER A 264 -13.14 -3.47 -11.70
C SER A 264 -11.96 -3.82 -12.58
N ILE A 265 -10.76 -3.30 -12.27
CA ILE A 265 -9.48 -3.74 -12.84
C ILE A 265 -8.59 -4.25 -11.71
N GLN A 266 -7.89 -5.36 -11.96
CA GLN A 266 -7.04 -6.03 -10.98
C GLN A 266 -5.65 -6.30 -11.56
N PHE A 267 -4.62 -6.05 -10.76
CA PHE A 267 -3.23 -6.38 -11.05
C PHE A 267 -2.65 -7.20 -9.91
N ILE A 268 -2.14 -8.39 -10.24
CA ILE A 268 -1.60 -9.34 -9.24
C ILE A 268 -0.11 -9.52 -9.49
N SER A 269 0.71 -9.33 -8.45
CA SER A 269 2.15 -9.55 -8.52
C SER A 269 2.71 -10.07 -7.19
N ALA A 270 3.71 -10.95 -7.27
CA ALA A 270 4.54 -11.33 -6.11
C ALA A 270 5.72 -10.37 -5.90
N ILE A 271 5.97 -9.45 -6.84
CA ILE A 271 7.08 -8.51 -6.80
C ILE A 271 6.57 -7.19 -6.22
N LYS A 272 7.10 -6.83 -5.06
CA LYS A 272 6.75 -5.61 -4.30
C LYS A 272 6.90 -4.35 -5.16
N GLU A 273 8.02 -4.18 -5.83
CA GLU A 273 8.34 -2.98 -6.60
C GLU A 273 7.38 -2.82 -7.80
N SER A 274 7.04 -3.94 -8.43
CA SER A 274 6.12 -3.96 -9.57
C SER A 274 4.72 -3.50 -9.18
N ILE A 275 4.21 -3.88 -8.01
CA ILE A 275 2.86 -3.48 -7.61
C ILE A 275 2.80 -2.05 -7.09
N LEU A 276 3.82 -1.60 -6.36
CA LEU A 276 3.91 -0.21 -5.89
C LEU A 276 3.97 0.76 -7.08
N PHE A 277 4.80 0.46 -8.08
CA PHE A 277 4.85 1.25 -9.32
C PHE A 277 3.50 1.29 -10.05
N LYS A 278 2.81 0.16 -10.16
CA LYS A 278 1.49 0.11 -10.80
C LYS A 278 0.43 0.87 -10.01
N ARG A 279 0.51 0.89 -8.68
CA ARG A 279 -0.36 1.68 -7.81
C ARG A 279 -0.18 3.17 -8.03
N GLU A 280 1.06 3.67 -7.97
CA GLU A 280 1.35 5.10 -8.20
C GLU A 280 0.83 5.58 -9.56
N LEU A 281 1.09 4.79 -10.60
CA LEU A 281 0.59 5.08 -11.95
C LEU A 281 -0.94 5.13 -11.99
N MET A 282 -1.61 4.14 -11.39
CA MET A 282 -3.06 4.05 -11.44
C MET A 282 -3.73 5.11 -10.58
N ASP A 283 -3.19 5.45 -9.40
CA ASP A 283 -3.67 6.55 -8.58
C ASP A 283 -3.58 7.90 -9.33
N LEU A 284 -2.50 8.13 -10.07
CA LEU A 284 -2.36 9.31 -10.94
C LEU A 284 -3.44 9.34 -12.03
N VAL A 285 -3.66 8.22 -12.73
CA VAL A 285 -4.69 8.10 -13.76
C VAL A 285 -6.07 8.36 -13.16
N MET A 286 -6.39 7.73 -12.04
CA MET A 286 -7.71 7.80 -11.42
C MET A 286 -8.01 9.19 -10.88
N ARG A 287 -7.00 9.94 -10.38
CA ARG A 287 -7.15 11.36 -10.04
C ARG A 287 -7.57 12.19 -11.24
N VAL A 288 -6.88 12.05 -12.39
CA VAL A 288 -7.24 12.78 -13.62
C VAL A 288 -8.67 12.47 -14.07
N TYR A 289 -9.10 11.21 -13.97
CA TYR A 289 -10.47 10.82 -14.33
C TYR A 289 -11.51 11.35 -13.34
N MET A 290 -11.19 11.38 -12.05
CA MET A 290 -12.03 11.99 -11.02
C MET A 290 -12.19 13.49 -11.27
N ASP A 291 -11.09 14.20 -11.58
CA ASP A 291 -11.11 15.64 -11.90
C ASP A 291 -11.91 15.93 -13.18
N SER A 292 -11.78 15.07 -14.20
CA SER A 292 -12.39 15.29 -15.51
C SER A 292 -13.86 14.83 -15.61
N TYR A 293 -14.26 13.83 -14.82
CA TYR A 293 -15.53 13.10 -14.99
C TYR A 293 -16.27 12.76 -13.68
N GLY A 294 -15.77 13.22 -12.53
CA GLY A 294 -16.42 13.13 -11.22
C GLY A 294 -17.53 14.17 -11.02
N ASP A 295 -18.19 14.16 -9.86
CA ASP A 295 -19.32 15.06 -9.52
C ASP A 295 -18.91 16.52 -9.24
N ASN A 296 -17.69 16.94 -9.58
CA ASN A 296 -17.20 18.29 -9.29
C ASN A 296 -16.77 19.06 -10.53
N TRP A 297 -17.62 19.04 -11.55
CA TRP A 297 -17.53 19.98 -12.68
C TRP A 297 -18.85 20.71 -12.88
N ASP A 298 -19.24 21.53 -11.90
CA ASP A 298 -20.21 22.60 -12.13
C ASP A 298 -19.76 23.85 -11.36
N SER A 299 -18.70 24.50 -11.85
CA SER A 299 -18.73 25.92 -12.23
C SER A 299 -17.31 26.46 -12.47
N TYR A 300 -16.76 26.22 -13.66
CA TYR A 300 -15.72 27.12 -14.17
C TYR A 300 -16.40 28.39 -14.67
N ASN A 301 -16.40 29.42 -13.84
CA ASN A 301 -16.52 30.80 -14.28
C ASN A 301 -15.43 31.62 -13.58
N PHE A 302 -14.29 31.73 -14.27
CA PHE A 302 -13.33 32.81 -14.03
C PHE A 302 -14.03 34.13 -14.39
N ALA A 303 -14.51 34.84 -13.38
CA ALA A 303 -14.89 36.23 -13.52
C ALA A 303 -13.78 37.10 -12.91
N GLU A 304 -13.07 37.83 -13.77
CA GLU A 304 -12.29 38.99 -13.38
C GLU A 304 -13.20 39.98 -12.65
N GLY A 305 -12.94 40.19 -11.36
CA GLY A 305 -13.60 41.21 -10.55
C GLY A 305 -12.58 42.18 -9.96
N ARG A 306 -12.27 43.25 -10.71
CA ARG A 306 -11.78 44.50 -10.08
C ARG A 306 -12.93 45.12 -9.29
N MET A 307 -12.67 45.70 -8.11
CA MET A 307 -12.76 47.16 -7.85
C MET A 307 -12.79 47.58 -6.36
N LYS A 308 -12.09 48.70 -6.15
CA LYS A 308 -12.36 49.88 -5.30
C LYS A 308 -12.39 49.80 -3.76
N ASP A 309 -11.64 50.77 -3.22
CA ASP A 309 -11.59 51.28 -1.86
C ASP A 309 -12.95 51.36 -1.15
N CYS A 310 -12.94 51.06 0.16
CA CYS A 310 -13.66 51.90 1.12
C CYS A 310 -13.07 51.75 2.55
N THR A 311 -13.10 52.90 3.20
CA THR A 311 -12.59 53.41 4.47
C THR A 311 -13.00 52.67 5.76
N ASP A 312 -12.19 52.93 6.80
CA ASP A 312 -12.49 52.86 8.26
C ASP A 312 -12.59 51.49 8.95
N ARG A 313 -11.97 50.42 8.42
CA ARG A 313 -11.87 49.15 9.16
C ARG A 313 -10.46 48.57 9.16
N GLU A 314 -10.00 48.18 10.34
CA GLU A 314 -8.68 47.61 10.61
C GLU A 314 -8.68 46.08 10.40
N CYS A 315 -7.54 45.53 10.01
CA CYS A 315 -7.32 44.09 9.97
C CYS A 315 -7.44 43.47 11.37
N ALA A 316 -8.15 42.35 11.49
CA ALA A 316 -8.39 41.63 12.75
C ALA A 316 -7.11 41.06 13.43
N ILE A 317 -5.96 41.11 12.76
CA ILE A 317 -4.68 40.58 13.24
C ILE A 317 -3.68 41.70 13.51
N CYS A 318 -3.36 42.51 12.49
CA CYS A 318 -2.34 43.54 12.61
C CYS A 318 -2.88 44.91 13.03
N PHE A 319 -4.20 45.10 13.07
CA PHE A 319 -4.87 46.37 13.36
C PHE A 319 -4.49 47.52 12.42
N CYS A 320 -3.88 47.21 11.26
CA CYS A 320 -3.59 48.18 10.21
C CYS A 320 -4.70 48.21 9.16
N PRO A 321 -4.80 49.29 8.35
CA PRO A 321 -5.59 49.26 7.12
C PRO A 321 -5.19 48.06 6.26
N PRO A 322 -6.16 47.24 5.79
CA PRO A 322 -5.85 45.98 5.14
C PRO A 322 -5.21 46.19 3.75
N GLU A 323 -4.03 45.61 3.56
CA GLU A 323 -3.44 45.44 2.23
C GLU A 323 -4.07 44.20 1.56
N GLN A 324 -4.66 44.37 0.38
CA GLN A 324 -5.38 43.31 -0.35
C GLN A 324 -6.44 42.62 0.54
N THR A 325 -7.51 43.36 0.80
CA THR A 325 -8.56 43.01 1.76
C THR A 325 -9.18 41.63 1.50
N VAL A 326 -9.10 40.76 2.52
CA VAL A 326 -9.82 39.49 2.59
C VAL A 326 -10.96 39.63 3.59
N ARG A 327 -12.18 39.22 3.20
CA ARG A 327 -13.36 39.26 4.06
C ARG A 327 -13.97 37.87 4.18
N THR A 328 -13.98 37.36 5.40
CA THR A 328 -14.60 36.07 5.75
C THR A 328 -16.13 36.15 5.78
N SER A 329 -16.82 35.02 5.67
CA SER A 329 -18.28 34.94 5.74
C SER A 329 -18.86 35.42 7.07
N CYS A 330 -18.09 35.30 8.15
CA CYS A 330 -18.46 35.86 9.46
C CYS A 330 -18.33 37.39 9.55
N GLY A 331 -17.80 38.04 8.52
CA GLY A 331 -17.74 39.49 8.38
C GLY A 331 -16.42 40.13 8.82
N HIS A 332 -15.46 39.35 9.33
CA HIS A 332 -14.13 39.84 9.74
C HIS A 332 -13.20 40.06 8.56
N ILE A 333 -12.36 41.09 8.70
CA ILE A 333 -11.48 41.61 7.64
C ILE A 333 -10.01 41.36 7.99
N TYR A 334 -9.23 40.97 6.99
CA TYR A 334 -7.82 40.66 7.10
C TYR A 334 -7.02 41.30 5.96
N CYS A 335 -5.74 41.61 6.19
CA CYS A 335 -4.77 41.69 5.09
C CYS A 335 -4.61 40.30 4.48
N ALA A 336 -4.34 40.19 3.17
CA ALA A 336 -4.09 38.90 2.52
C ALA A 336 -3.01 38.06 3.24
N GLY A 337 -1.86 38.66 3.57
CA GLY A 337 -0.79 37.98 4.28
C GLY A 337 -1.14 37.60 5.74
N CYS A 338 -1.93 38.43 6.42
CA CYS A 338 -2.42 38.12 7.76
C CYS A 338 -3.42 36.96 7.75
N TYR A 339 -4.28 36.91 6.73
CA TYR A 339 -5.21 35.82 6.52
C TYR A 339 -4.47 34.51 6.24
N GLU A 340 -3.54 34.50 5.29
CA GLU A 340 -2.72 33.32 4.97
C GLU A 340 -1.95 32.81 6.18
N HIS A 341 -1.34 33.70 6.95
CA HIS A 341 -0.63 33.34 8.18
C HIS A 341 -1.57 32.76 9.24
N THR A 342 -2.74 33.38 9.45
CA THR A 342 -3.75 32.92 10.41
C THR A 342 -4.19 31.51 10.04
N VAL A 343 -4.68 31.32 8.82
CA VAL A 343 -5.14 30.04 8.29
C VAL A 343 -4.04 28.97 8.37
N SER A 344 -2.81 29.32 8.00
CA SER A 344 -1.64 28.42 8.07
C SER A 344 -1.23 28.02 9.48
N SER A 345 -1.43 28.92 10.47
CA SER A 345 -1.05 28.68 11.87
C SER A 345 -2.12 27.89 12.61
N THR A 346 -3.40 28.18 12.40
CA THR A 346 -4.52 27.42 12.98
C THR A 346 -4.51 25.97 12.49
N ALA A 347 -4.19 25.73 11.21
CA ALA A 347 -4.08 24.38 10.65
C ALA A 347 -2.98 23.51 11.29
N LYS A 348 -2.06 24.09 12.09
CA LYS A 348 -0.98 23.35 12.77
C LYS A 348 -1.28 23.01 14.23
N SER A 349 -2.36 23.51 14.80
CA SER A 349 -2.68 23.31 16.22
C SER A 349 -3.40 21.98 16.45
N PRO A 350 -2.84 21.02 17.24
CA PRO A 350 -3.49 19.72 17.49
C PRO A 350 -4.79 19.86 18.31
N SER A 351 -4.92 20.92 19.09
CA SER A 351 -6.05 21.15 20.01
C SER A 351 -7.28 21.73 19.32
N GLU A 352 -7.13 22.28 18.11
CA GLU A 352 -8.20 22.99 17.40
C GLU A 352 -8.43 22.33 16.05
N ASN A 353 -9.15 21.21 16.04
CA ASN A 353 -9.60 20.58 14.79
C ASN A 353 -10.37 21.64 13.95
N GLY A 354 -9.88 21.90 12.73
CA GLY A 354 -10.45 22.87 11.78
C GLY A 354 -9.90 24.29 11.84
N ILE A 355 -9.94 24.96 10.69
CA ILE A 355 -9.53 26.35 10.46
C ILE A 355 -10.67 27.29 10.80
N LYS A 356 -10.40 28.19 11.75
CA LYS A 356 -11.39 29.10 12.32
C LYS A 356 -10.97 30.56 12.17
N CYS A 357 -11.97 31.42 12.11
CA CYS A 357 -11.78 32.86 12.12
C CYS A 357 -11.22 33.33 13.47
N PHE A 358 -10.17 34.14 13.42
CA PHE A 358 -9.52 34.77 14.57
C PHE A 358 -10.11 36.15 14.92
N GLY A 359 -11.23 36.52 14.30
CA GLY A 359 -11.91 37.78 14.53
C GLY A 359 -12.30 38.01 15.99
N ASP A 360 -12.58 39.27 16.33
CA ASP A 360 -12.97 39.70 17.69
C ASP A 360 -11.92 39.35 18.76
N SER A 361 -10.64 39.53 18.44
CA SER A 361 -9.50 39.17 19.31
C SER A 361 -9.50 37.68 19.68
N GLY A 362 -9.72 36.80 18.70
CA GLY A 362 -9.74 35.35 18.88
C GLY A 362 -11.07 34.77 19.39
N LYS A 363 -12.13 35.58 19.52
CA LYS A 363 -13.43 35.12 20.06
C LYS A 363 -14.41 34.64 19.01
N CYS A 364 -14.19 34.92 17.72
CA CYS A 364 -15.13 34.55 16.66
C CYS A 364 -15.29 33.03 16.54
N GLY A 365 -14.20 32.31 16.29
CA GLY A 365 -14.19 30.84 16.27
C GLY A 365 -15.02 30.18 15.16
N LYS A 366 -15.67 30.95 14.27
CA LYS A 366 -16.46 30.41 13.15
C LYS A 366 -15.55 29.74 12.12
N PRO A 367 -15.92 28.58 11.57
CA PRO A 367 -15.11 27.89 10.57
C PRO A 367 -15.00 28.75 9.30
N ILE A 368 -13.79 28.81 8.74
CA ILE A 368 -13.54 29.44 7.44
C ILE A 368 -13.78 28.37 6.38
N THR A 369 -14.80 28.59 5.53
CA THR A 369 -15.29 27.54 4.63
C THR A 369 -14.30 27.19 3.50
N LEU A 370 -14.38 25.97 2.96
CA LEU A 370 -13.60 25.55 1.80
C LEU A 370 -13.65 26.53 0.61
N PRO A 371 -14.82 27.06 0.19
CA PRO A 371 -14.88 28.09 -0.85
C PRO A 371 -14.15 29.38 -0.50
N GLU A 372 -14.17 29.80 0.78
CA GLU A 372 -13.41 30.98 1.25
C GLU A 372 -11.90 30.71 1.24
N LEU A 373 -11.48 29.48 1.57
CA LEU A 373 -10.07 29.11 1.51
C LEU A 373 -9.57 29.06 0.06
N ASP A 374 -10.32 28.42 -0.83
CA ASP A 374 -9.95 28.28 -2.24
C ASP A 374 -9.92 29.62 -2.98
N SER A 375 -10.93 30.47 -2.79
CA SER A 375 -10.98 31.80 -3.43
C SER A 375 -9.84 32.74 -3.04
N HIS A 376 -9.26 32.58 -1.84
CA HIS A 376 -8.21 33.46 -1.34
C HIS A 376 -6.79 32.90 -1.42
N LEU A 377 -6.63 31.57 -1.40
CA LEU A 377 -5.31 30.91 -1.42
C LEU A 377 -5.03 30.13 -2.71
N GLY A 378 -6.09 29.79 -3.45
CA GLY A 378 -6.05 28.89 -4.60
C GLY A 378 -5.71 27.44 -4.23
N TYR A 379 -5.81 26.56 -5.23
CA TYR A 379 -5.64 25.11 -5.09
C TYR A 379 -4.36 24.69 -4.35
N GLN A 380 -3.20 25.27 -4.70
CA GLN A 380 -1.93 24.92 -4.07
C GLN A 380 -1.85 25.33 -2.60
N GLY A 381 -2.53 26.41 -2.22
CA GLY A 381 -2.64 26.84 -0.83
C GLY A 381 -3.54 25.91 -0.03
N VAL A 382 -4.69 25.55 -0.60
CA VAL A 382 -5.66 24.63 0.02
C VAL A 382 -5.06 23.24 0.23
N ASP A 383 -4.34 22.66 -0.74
CA ASP A 383 -3.75 21.32 -0.60
C ASP A 383 -2.74 21.25 0.57
N LYS A 384 -1.90 22.29 0.72
CA LYS A 384 -1.00 22.42 1.87
C LYS A 384 -1.74 22.52 3.20
N LEU A 385 -2.91 23.16 3.22
CA LEU A 385 -3.74 23.26 4.43
C LEU A 385 -4.41 21.93 4.78
N ILE A 386 -4.85 21.18 3.77
CA ILE A 386 -5.39 19.84 3.96
C ILE A 386 -4.34 18.93 4.59
N GLU A 387 -3.10 18.94 4.08
CA GLU A 387 -1.99 18.16 4.65
C GLU A 387 -1.68 18.54 6.10
N ARG A 388 -1.66 19.84 6.40
CA ARG A 388 -1.41 20.35 7.75
C ARG A 388 -2.53 19.98 8.72
N SER A 389 -3.78 20.22 8.33
CA SER A 389 -4.95 19.89 9.15
C SER A 389 -4.99 18.40 9.47
N LEU A 390 -4.77 17.55 8.46
CA LEU A 390 -4.72 16.11 8.64
C LEU A 390 -3.54 15.68 9.54
N SER A 391 -2.35 16.21 9.30
CA SER A 391 -1.17 15.94 10.13
C SER A 391 -1.40 16.32 11.60
N SER A 392 -2.05 17.47 11.83
CA SER A 392 -2.42 17.96 13.15
C SER A 392 -3.43 17.02 13.84
N TYR A 393 -4.48 16.63 13.11
CA TYR A 393 -5.48 15.68 13.61
C TYR A 393 -4.87 14.32 13.97
N LEU A 394 -4.01 13.76 13.13
CA LEU A 394 -3.36 12.47 13.37
C LEU A 394 -2.45 12.53 14.60
N GLN A 395 -1.74 13.64 14.81
CA GLN A 395 -0.92 13.85 16.00
C GLN A 395 -1.76 13.90 17.29
N ALA A 396 -2.93 14.54 17.23
CA ALA A 396 -3.88 14.58 18.34
C ALA A 396 -4.57 13.22 18.61
N ASN A 397 -4.66 12.35 17.59
CA ASN A 397 -5.40 11.09 17.64
C ASN A 397 -4.51 9.83 17.52
N THR A 398 -3.27 9.91 18.01
CA THR A 398 -2.27 8.81 17.97
C THR A 398 -2.71 7.51 18.65
N ALA A 399 -3.68 7.55 19.55
CA ALA A 399 -4.26 6.37 20.19
C ALA A 399 -5.21 5.58 19.26
N THR A 400 -5.72 6.23 18.21
CA THR A 400 -6.70 5.64 17.27
C THR A 400 -6.06 5.40 15.91
N TYR A 401 -5.26 6.36 15.43
CA TYR A 401 -4.65 6.34 14.11
C TYR A 401 -3.15 6.53 14.20
N HIS A 402 -2.40 5.78 13.41
CA HIS A 402 -0.95 5.94 13.29
C HIS A 402 -0.54 5.85 11.82
N CYS A 403 0.49 6.63 11.45
CA CYS A 403 1.11 6.54 10.13
C CYS A 403 2.08 5.36 10.06
N CYS A 404 2.30 4.81 8.88
CA CYS A 404 3.39 3.85 8.67
C CYS A 404 4.73 4.49 9.08
N PRO A 405 5.57 3.82 9.91
CA PRO A 405 6.87 4.35 10.30
C PRO A 405 7.89 4.31 9.16
N THR A 406 7.62 3.56 8.09
CA THR A 406 8.50 3.48 6.91
C THR A 406 8.68 4.87 6.30
N PRO A 407 9.92 5.34 6.09
CA PRO A 407 10.18 6.64 5.49
C PRO A 407 9.45 6.82 4.16
N HIS A 408 8.86 8.01 3.95
CA HIS A 408 8.05 8.36 2.78
C HIS A 408 6.75 7.56 2.60
N CYS A 409 6.34 6.73 3.58
CA CYS A 409 5.05 6.06 3.53
C CYS A 409 3.99 6.84 4.31
N GLU A 410 2.98 7.32 3.60
CA GLU A 410 1.86 8.08 4.19
C GLU A 410 0.67 7.20 4.58
N GLN A 411 0.82 5.88 4.54
CA GLN A 411 -0.26 4.95 4.84
C GLN A 411 -0.71 5.07 6.30
N LEU A 412 -2.01 5.25 6.49
CA LEU A 412 -2.64 5.22 7.81
C LEU A 412 -3.12 3.82 8.16
N TYR A 413 -3.09 3.50 9.45
CA TYR A 413 -3.73 2.32 10.02
C TYR A 413 -4.35 2.62 11.38
N LYS A 414 -5.34 1.82 11.78
CA LYS A 414 -5.93 1.88 13.12
C LYS A 414 -5.03 1.17 14.13
N VAL A 415 -4.81 1.82 15.26
CA VAL A 415 -4.03 1.24 16.37
C VAL A 415 -4.80 0.06 16.95
N THR A 416 -4.10 -1.06 17.15
CA THR A 416 -4.67 -2.25 17.78
C THR A 416 -4.23 -2.33 19.24
N PRO A 417 -5.12 -2.73 20.17
CA PRO A 417 -4.75 -2.89 21.56
C PRO A 417 -3.63 -3.92 21.74
N MET A 418 -2.73 -3.67 22.70
CA MET A 418 -1.69 -4.62 23.08
C MET A 418 -2.31 -5.80 23.84
N ALA A 419 -1.96 -7.03 23.47
CA ALA A 419 -2.37 -8.23 24.21
C ALA A 419 -1.53 -8.41 25.48
N ALA A 420 -2.06 -9.19 26.44
CA ALA A 420 -1.44 -9.40 27.75
C ALA A 420 -0.08 -10.13 27.70
N ASP A 421 0.20 -10.85 26.62
CA ASP A 421 1.44 -11.60 26.39
C ASP A 421 2.52 -10.78 25.67
N ASN A 422 2.34 -9.45 25.58
CA ASN A 422 3.18 -8.53 24.80
C ASN A 422 3.29 -8.90 23.31
N LYS A 423 2.35 -9.70 22.78
CA LYS A 423 2.21 -9.88 21.33
C LYS A 423 1.24 -8.85 20.81
N GLY A 424 1.73 -7.98 19.93
CA GLY A 424 0.88 -7.06 19.21
C GLY A 424 0.32 -7.68 17.94
N THR A 425 -0.56 -6.93 17.28
CA THR A 425 -1.17 -7.35 16.02
C THR A 425 -0.23 -7.04 14.87
N ILE A 426 0.23 -8.08 14.16
CA ILE A 426 1.13 -7.93 13.01
C ILE A 426 0.32 -7.74 11.74
N GLN A 427 0.61 -6.68 10.98
CA GLN A 427 -0.05 -6.36 9.71
C GLN A 427 0.99 -5.96 8.67
N ARG A 428 0.62 -6.07 7.39
CA ARG A 428 1.41 -5.49 6.31
C ARG A 428 0.85 -4.13 5.94
N CYS A 429 1.74 -3.13 5.86
CA CYS A 429 1.38 -1.83 5.35
C CYS A 429 0.95 -1.93 3.88
N ILE A 430 -0.27 -1.50 3.56
CA ILE A 430 -0.72 -1.48 2.17
C ILE A 430 -0.08 -0.34 1.35
N GLY A 431 0.57 0.63 1.99
CA GLY A 431 1.28 1.69 1.27
C GLY A 431 2.67 1.26 0.78
N CYS A 432 3.46 0.59 1.63
CA CYS A 432 4.85 0.26 1.34
C CYS A 432 5.17 -1.24 1.43
N LEU A 433 4.19 -2.09 1.72
CA LEU A 433 4.31 -3.55 1.82
C LEU A 433 5.23 -4.06 2.94
N GLU A 434 5.66 -3.19 3.86
CA GLU A 434 6.45 -3.59 5.04
C GLU A 434 5.58 -4.24 6.11
N ILE A 435 6.16 -5.21 6.82
CA ILE A 435 5.52 -5.87 7.96
C ILE A 435 5.80 -5.03 9.21
N LEU A 436 4.74 -4.70 9.94
CA LEU A 436 4.84 -3.95 11.18
C LEU A 436 3.77 -4.36 12.19
N CYS A 437 4.01 -4.07 13.45
CA CYS A 437 3.03 -4.25 14.50
C CYS A 437 2.18 -3.00 14.68
N THR A 438 0.85 -3.13 14.55
CA THR A 438 -0.09 -2.01 14.73
C THR A 438 -0.39 -1.70 16.20
N SER A 439 0.16 -2.49 17.14
CA SER A 439 0.04 -2.27 18.59
C SER A 439 1.23 -1.54 19.20
N CYS A 440 2.46 -1.80 18.73
CA CYS A 440 3.66 -1.09 19.21
C CYS A 440 4.28 -0.14 18.18
N HIS A 441 3.75 -0.12 16.95
CA HIS A 441 4.18 0.75 15.85
C HIS A 441 5.61 0.50 15.33
N MET A 442 6.18 -0.67 15.64
CA MET A 442 7.53 -1.05 15.26
C MET A 442 7.54 -2.11 14.15
N PRO A 443 8.56 -2.13 13.28
CA PRO A 443 8.74 -3.17 12.28
C PRO A 443 9.23 -4.46 12.94
N HIS A 444 8.34 -5.45 13.09
CA HIS A 444 8.71 -6.81 13.51
C HIS A 444 7.63 -7.83 13.09
N ASP A 445 8.00 -9.11 13.09
CA ASP A 445 7.10 -10.23 12.78
C ASP A 445 6.46 -10.85 14.04
N ASP A 446 5.75 -11.96 13.84
CA ASP A 446 5.03 -12.71 14.88
C ASP A 446 5.94 -13.47 15.86
N ASN A 447 7.23 -13.59 15.55
CA ASN A 447 8.22 -14.30 16.38
C ASN A 447 8.86 -13.39 17.42
N VAL A 448 8.72 -12.08 17.26
CA VAL A 448 9.27 -11.05 18.15
C VAL A 448 8.13 -10.43 18.95
N THR A 449 8.24 -10.47 20.28
CA THR A 449 7.31 -9.78 21.18
C THR A 449 7.60 -8.28 21.18
N CYS A 450 6.58 -7.45 21.40
CA CYS A 450 6.71 -6.00 21.27
C CYS A 450 7.71 -5.36 22.25
N ASP A 451 7.97 -6.00 23.39
CA ASP A 451 9.00 -5.60 24.36
C ASP A 451 10.44 -5.84 23.88
N LYS A 452 10.61 -6.72 22.89
CA LYS A 452 11.90 -7.05 22.26
C LYS A 452 12.04 -6.48 20.86
N ALA A 453 11.03 -5.75 20.39
CA ALA A 453 11.06 -5.12 19.08
C ALA A 453 12.03 -3.95 19.11
N GLU A 454 13.09 -4.03 18.31
CA GLU A 454 14.06 -2.97 18.10
C GLU A 454 13.94 -2.46 16.66
N ASP A 455 13.98 -1.13 16.47
CA ASP A 455 14.09 -0.55 15.13
C ASP A 455 15.56 -0.68 14.70
N HIS A 456 16.01 -1.88 14.34
CA HIS A 456 17.41 -2.12 13.97
C HIS A 456 17.87 -1.24 12.80
N VAL A 457 16.95 -0.80 11.94
CA VAL A 457 17.23 0.07 10.79
C VAL A 457 17.61 1.47 11.25
N ASN A 458 16.87 2.02 12.21
CA ASN A 458 17.11 3.38 12.71
C ASN A 458 17.83 3.43 14.07
N ALA A 459 18.11 2.30 14.72
CA ALA A 459 18.65 2.26 16.08
C ALA A 459 19.97 3.02 16.21
N GLU A 460 20.88 2.86 15.26
CA GLU A 460 22.15 3.59 15.24
C GLU A 460 21.94 5.09 14.99
N LEU A 461 21.01 5.44 14.10
CA LEU A 461 20.66 6.84 13.79
C LEU A 461 20.02 7.54 15.00
N PHE A 462 19.03 6.91 15.64
CA PHE A 462 18.37 7.44 16.82
C PHE A 462 19.34 7.56 17.98
N LYS A 463 20.24 6.59 18.17
CA LYS A 463 21.31 6.67 19.17
C LYS A 463 22.27 7.82 18.87
N GLY A 464 22.69 7.98 17.60
CA GLY A 464 23.58 9.06 17.16
C GLY A 464 22.97 10.45 17.31
N LEU A 465 21.64 10.58 17.18
CA LEU A 465 20.90 11.82 17.33
C LEU A 465 20.30 12.03 18.73
N ASN A 466 20.56 11.11 19.68
CA ASN A 466 19.94 11.09 21.01
C ASN A 466 18.40 11.21 20.95
N ILE A 467 17.77 10.54 19.99
CA ILE A 467 16.31 10.45 19.85
C ILE A 467 15.82 9.28 20.70
N LYS A 468 14.79 9.51 21.53
CA LYS A 468 14.18 8.49 22.38
C LYS A 468 12.71 8.26 21.96
N PRO A 469 12.13 7.06 22.12
CA PRO A 469 10.71 6.87 21.87
C PRO A 469 9.87 7.47 22.99
N CYS A 470 8.76 8.15 22.65
CA CYS A 470 7.79 8.60 23.66
C CYS A 470 7.25 7.40 24.45
N PRO A 471 7.24 7.40 25.80
CA PRO A 471 6.81 6.23 26.55
C PRO A 471 5.32 5.91 26.36
N LYS A 472 4.51 6.93 26.09
CA LYS A 472 3.05 6.84 25.86
C LYS A 472 2.70 6.33 24.45
N CYS A 473 3.21 6.97 23.40
CA CYS A 473 2.79 6.71 22.02
C CYS A 473 3.89 6.13 21.11
N LYS A 474 5.10 5.91 21.64
CA LYS A 474 6.29 5.40 20.92
C LYS A 474 6.82 6.26 19.77
N THR A 475 6.16 7.36 19.41
CA THR A 475 6.67 8.34 18.44
C THR A 475 8.09 8.78 18.83
N PRO A 476 9.05 8.77 17.90
CA PRO A 476 10.40 9.27 18.14
C PRO A 476 10.34 10.74 18.58
N VAL A 477 11.01 11.05 19.68
CA VAL A 477 11.09 12.39 20.24
C VAL A 477 12.54 12.78 20.47
N ASP A 478 12.88 14.00 20.09
CA ASP A 478 14.16 14.64 20.34
C ASP A 478 14.02 15.65 21.47
N ARG A 479 15.14 15.96 22.13
CA ARG A 479 15.18 16.99 23.16
C ARG A 479 15.55 18.33 22.53
N TYR A 480 14.67 19.32 22.68
CA TYR A 480 15.05 20.72 22.46
C TYR A 480 15.99 21.20 23.58
N GLU A 481 17.07 21.90 23.23
CA GLU A 481 18.06 22.35 24.20
C GLU A 481 17.45 23.25 25.29
N GLY A 482 17.89 23.07 26.55
CA GLY A 482 17.54 23.95 27.67
C GLY A 482 16.63 23.35 28.75
N CYS A 483 15.82 22.33 28.47
CA CYS A 483 14.91 21.73 29.47
C CYS A 483 14.84 20.20 29.35
N ASN A 484 14.64 19.50 30.47
CA ASN A 484 14.31 18.07 30.50
C ASN A 484 12.80 17.79 30.34
N HIS A 485 11.96 18.84 30.29
CA HIS A 485 10.55 18.72 29.94
C HIS A 485 10.41 18.52 28.44
N LEU A 486 9.76 17.43 28.05
CA LEU A 486 9.37 17.18 26.68
C LEU A 486 7.85 17.09 26.59
N GLU A 487 7.25 17.91 25.74
CA GLU A 487 5.85 17.74 25.37
C GLU A 487 5.78 16.96 24.05
N CYS A 488 5.37 15.70 24.14
CA CYS A 488 5.15 14.89 22.96
C CYS A 488 3.89 15.38 22.23
N LYS A 489 3.88 15.30 20.90
CA LYS A 489 2.73 15.65 20.06
C LYS A 489 1.44 14.88 20.40
N CYS A 490 1.54 13.73 21.07
CA CYS A 490 0.39 13.01 21.63
C CYS A 490 -0.21 13.65 22.91
N GLY A 491 0.28 14.82 23.31
CA GLY A 491 -0.10 15.54 24.53
C GLY A 491 0.53 15.01 25.82
N ALA A 492 1.43 14.02 25.75
CA ALA A 492 2.14 13.54 26.93
C ALA A 492 3.23 14.52 27.35
N HIS A 493 3.30 14.85 28.64
CA HIS A 493 4.46 15.54 29.20
C HIS A 493 5.42 14.49 29.77
N VAL A 494 6.65 14.48 29.28
CA VAL A 494 7.63 13.44 29.54
C VAL A 494 8.88 14.06 30.15
N CYS A 495 9.41 13.45 31.21
CA CYS A 495 10.73 13.79 31.71
C CYS A 495 11.80 13.09 30.86
N TRP A 496 12.63 13.85 30.16
CA TRP A 496 13.68 13.31 29.29
C TRP A 496 14.73 12.47 30.02
N HIS A 497 14.97 12.76 31.31
CA HIS A 497 15.99 12.08 32.11
C HIS A 497 15.58 10.64 32.43
N CYS A 498 14.39 10.45 33.01
CA CYS A 498 13.91 9.14 33.46
C CYS A 498 12.81 8.51 32.59
N MET A 499 12.32 9.23 31.58
CA MET A 499 11.22 8.83 30.70
C MET A 499 9.87 8.59 31.43
N ALA A 500 9.65 9.24 32.58
CA ALA A 500 8.35 9.25 33.25
C ALA A 500 7.32 10.13 32.49
N VAL A 501 6.04 9.75 32.54
CA VAL A 501 4.93 10.40 31.81
C VAL A 501 3.95 11.08 32.77
N PHE A 502 3.47 12.27 32.39
CA PHE A 502 2.57 13.11 33.16
C PHE A 502 1.45 13.67 32.27
N ASP A 503 0.30 13.96 32.89
CA ASP A 503 -0.89 14.50 32.20
C ASP A 503 -0.84 16.00 31.94
N ASN A 504 -0.01 16.74 32.68
CA ASN A 504 0.20 18.18 32.48
C ASN A 504 1.67 18.57 32.74
N SER A 505 2.04 19.74 32.23
CA SER A 505 3.41 20.25 32.34
C SER A 505 3.81 20.53 33.79
N GLY A 506 2.89 21.03 34.63
CA GLY A 506 3.15 21.37 36.03
C GLY A 506 3.64 20.19 36.86
N ASP A 507 2.97 19.03 36.74
CA ASP A 507 3.37 17.80 37.42
C ASP A 507 4.71 17.28 36.94
N CYS A 508 5.00 17.41 35.64
CA CYS A 508 6.30 17.05 35.09
C CYS A 508 7.41 17.94 35.66
N TYR A 509 7.21 19.27 35.74
CA TYR A 509 8.15 20.21 36.34
C TYR A 509 8.40 19.95 37.82
N LYS A 510 7.33 19.63 38.56
CA LYS A 510 7.41 19.24 39.97
C LYS A 510 8.24 17.97 40.13
N HIS A 511 7.97 16.94 39.34
CA HIS A 511 8.75 15.71 39.34
C HIS A 511 10.25 15.96 39.06
N MET A 512 10.59 16.77 38.06
CA MET A 512 11.99 17.07 37.75
C MET A 512 12.70 17.78 38.91
N THR A 513 12.00 18.66 39.62
CA THR A 513 12.54 19.33 40.80
C THR A 513 12.72 18.35 41.96
N ASP A 514 11.73 17.50 42.22
CA ASP A 514 11.72 16.58 43.37
C ASP A 514 12.66 15.37 43.17
N ALA A 515 12.75 14.83 41.95
CA ALA A 515 13.47 13.59 41.66
C ALA A 515 14.88 13.82 41.06
N HIS A 516 15.09 14.96 40.41
CA HIS A 516 16.35 15.26 39.68
C HIS A 516 17.02 16.55 40.13
N ASN A 517 16.44 17.30 41.09
CA ASN A 517 16.95 18.57 41.62
C ASN A 517 17.25 19.64 40.55
N SER A 518 16.72 19.48 39.33
CA SER A 518 16.95 20.36 38.20
C SER A 518 15.90 20.14 37.11
N ILE A 519 15.47 21.25 36.50
CA ILE A 519 14.65 21.26 35.27
C ILE A 519 15.52 21.38 34.01
N TYR A 520 16.79 21.78 34.17
CA TYR A 520 17.73 22.03 33.08
C TYR A 520 18.45 20.76 32.67
N ALA A 521 18.67 20.63 31.37
CA ALA A 521 19.44 19.55 30.80
C ALA A 521 20.92 19.92 30.66
N GLY A 522 21.84 19.02 31.04
CA GLY A 522 23.29 19.19 30.85
C GLY A 522 24.04 19.88 31.99
N GLN A 523 23.59 19.78 33.24
CA GLN A 523 24.47 20.09 34.38
C GLN A 523 25.36 18.87 34.67
N ALA A 524 26.67 19.05 34.49
CA ALA A 524 27.72 18.04 34.70
C ALA A 524 27.76 17.41 36.11
N LEU A 525 26.90 17.82 37.04
CA LEU A 525 26.82 17.28 38.40
C LEU A 525 25.97 16.00 38.50
N TYR A 526 25.18 15.63 37.47
CA TYR A 526 24.23 14.52 37.57
C TYR A 526 24.09 13.62 36.33
N ASP A 527 24.89 13.83 35.28
CA ASP A 527 24.89 12.97 34.07
C ASP A 527 26.04 11.93 34.11
N ALA A 528 26.15 11.16 35.20
CA ALA A 528 27.09 10.05 35.36
C ALA A 528 26.37 8.71 35.57
#